data_AF-E6M0Q0-F1
#
_entry.id   AF-E6M0Q0-F1
#
_cell.length_a   1.000
_cell.length_b   1.000
_cell.length_c   1.000
_cell.angle_alpha   90.00
_cell.angle_beta   90.00
_cell.angle_gamma   90.00
#
_symmetry.space_group_name_H-M   'P 1'
#
loop_
_entity.id
_entity.type
_entity.pdbx_description
1 polymer ?
#
loop_
_entity_poly.entity_id
_entity_poly.type
_entity_poly.pdbx_seq_one_letter_code
_entity_poly.pdbx_strand_id
1 'polypeptide(L)'
;MQLNCHPVSAEGLRREVMRIRLDIRYDGTPFHGWAAQPGLPTVQGALESALAVIYRQTVELTVAGRTDAGVHASGQVAHFTVPEVGDRIVPPDTLAPRLGAVLRAVLSGNLASPLPDSPAAYPPNAVDALVVTTAMVVPETFDARFSALARHYVYRIVDDLAVRNPLCRNYCWWYPTPLDAAAMNASAAVLLGEHDFAAFCKPREGATTIRTLQQLETLRTAPGMMEIRVRADAFCHSMVRSLVGALTEVGRAKRDTVWLADALAAKARIPEIPVAPALGLTLTQVDYPQTETELLTRQQTTRARRDCGCPERR
;
A
#
# COMPACT_ATOMS: atom_id res chain seq x y z
N MET A 1 29.63 55.30 24.03
CA MET A 1 29.58 55.19 22.55
C MET A 1 30.85 54.45 22.15
N GLN A 2 30.87 53.22 21.64
CA GLN A 2 29.90 52.39 20.93
C GLN A 2 29.97 50.95 21.49
N LEU A 3 28.82 50.31 21.66
CA LEU A 3 28.71 48.86 21.89
C LEU A 3 28.76 48.18 20.51
N ASN A 4 29.73 47.30 20.30
CA ASN A 4 29.82 46.49 19.08
C ASN A 4 28.70 45.45 19.07
N CYS A 5 27.67 45.68 18.25
CA CYS A 5 26.77 44.63 17.79
C CYS A 5 27.46 43.83 16.69
N HIS A 6 27.86 42.59 16.99
CA HIS A 6 28.12 41.61 15.95
C HIS A 6 26.77 41.10 15.39
N PRO A 7 26.57 41.04 14.07
CA PRO A 7 25.40 40.41 13.49
C PRO A 7 25.48 38.91 13.71
N VAL A 8 24.47 38.35 14.38
CA VAL A 8 24.23 36.90 14.41
C VAL A 8 23.92 36.48 12.97
N SER A 9 24.80 35.68 12.37
CA SER A 9 24.60 35.15 11.03
C SER A 9 23.36 34.24 11.01
N ALA A 10 22.47 34.51 10.07
CA ALA A 10 21.27 33.73 9.79
C ALA A 10 21.60 32.45 8.99
N GLU A 11 22.54 31.63 9.47
CA GLU A 11 22.64 30.25 9.05
C GLU A 11 21.57 29.47 9.82
N GLY A 12 20.41 29.32 9.17
CA GLY A 12 19.22 28.72 9.75
C GLY A 12 19.53 27.38 10.42
N LEU A 13 19.15 27.27 11.69
CA LEU A 13 19.02 26.02 12.44
C LEU A 13 18.31 25.00 11.55
N ARG A 14 19.06 24.13 10.85
CA ARG A 14 18.49 22.88 10.37
C ARG A 14 18.02 22.17 11.62
N ARG A 15 16.70 22.08 11.80
CA ARG A 15 16.16 21.16 12.80
C ARG A 15 16.61 19.79 12.32
N GLU A 16 17.56 19.20 13.04
CA GLU A 16 17.95 17.81 12.86
C GLU A 16 16.66 16.97 12.95
N VAL A 17 16.36 16.21 11.90
CA VAL A 17 15.13 15.43 11.77
C VAL A 17 15.49 13.96 11.59
N MET A 18 14.89 13.14 12.42
CA MET A 18 15.02 11.70 12.33
C MET A 18 13.92 11.15 11.43
N ARG A 19 14.31 10.42 10.37
CA ARG A 19 13.37 9.68 9.51
C ARG A 19 13.20 8.26 10.04
N ILE A 20 11.96 7.87 10.27
CA ILE A 20 11.62 6.56 10.84
C ILE A 20 10.76 5.80 9.84
N ARG A 21 11.20 4.58 9.50
CA ARG A 21 10.43 3.59 8.75
C ARG A 21 9.65 2.70 9.71
N LEU A 22 8.41 2.40 9.35
CA LEU A 22 7.53 1.43 10.00
C LEU A 22 7.26 0.27 9.03
N ASP A 23 7.44 -0.97 9.50
CA ASP A 23 6.88 -2.14 8.83
C ASP A 23 5.55 -2.53 9.50
N ILE A 24 4.53 -2.72 8.67
CA ILE A 24 3.13 -2.69 9.09
C ILE A 24 2.40 -3.90 8.52
N ARG A 25 1.56 -4.50 9.37
CA ARG A 25 0.63 -5.58 9.01
C ARG A 25 -0.78 -5.20 9.40
N TYR A 26 -1.75 -5.56 8.58
CA TYR A 26 -3.16 -5.39 8.94
C TYR A 26 -4.10 -6.35 8.21
N ASP A 27 -5.15 -6.76 8.93
CA ASP A 27 -6.41 -7.18 8.34
C ASP A 27 -7.16 -5.91 7.87
N GLY A 28 -7.41 -5.80 6.56
CA GLY A 28 -8.10 -4.65 5.97
C GLY A 28 -9.61 -4.62 6.17
N THR A 29 -10.22 -5.72 6.65
CA THR A 29 -11.68 -5.88 6.79
C THR A 29 -12.36 -4.73 7.55
N PRO A 30 -11.86 -4.24 8.70
CA PRO A 30 -12.51 -3.18 9.45
C PRO A 30 -12.22 -1.76 8.93
N PHE A 31 -11.39 -1.59 7.90
CA PHE A 31 -10.90 -0.29 7.46
C PHE A 31 -11.44 0.11 6.07
N HIS A 32 -11.71 1.39 5.90
CA HIS A 32 -12.04 2.03 4.62
C HIS A 32 -10.78 2.32 3.77
N GLY A 33 -9.85 1.36 3.79
CA GLY A 33 -8.57 1.41 3.09
C GLY A 33 -7.47 2.10 3.88
N TRP A 34 -6.36 2.33 3.20
CA TRP A 34 -5.19 2.96 3.81
C TRP A 34 -5.44 4.43 4.14
N ALA A 35 -5.79 5.23 3.13
CA ALA A 35 -5.66 6.68 3.18
C ALA A 35 -6.68 7.32 4.11
N ALA A 36 -6.20 8.23 4.97
CA ALA A 36 -7.04 9.01 5.87
C ALA A 36 -8.14 9.75 5.10
N GLN A 37 -9.36 9.65 5.60
CA GLN A 37 -10.57 10.26 5.04
C GLN A 37 -11.44 10.75 6.21
N PRO A 38 -12.02 11.96 6.13
CA PRO A 38 -12.84 12.50 7.21
C PRO A 38 -13.96 11.53 7.61
N GLY A 39 -14.07 11.25 8.91
CA GLY A 39 -15.13 10.43 9.48
C GLY A 39 -15.07 8.93 9.18
N LEU A 40 -14.02 8.41 8.52
CA LEU A 40 -13.90 6.99 8.18
C LEU A 40 -12.77 6.30 8.93
N PRO A 41 -12.97 5.07 9.45
CA PRO A 41 -11.91 4.29 10.06
C PRO A 41 -10.93 3.83 8.99
N THR A 42 -9.67 4.28 9.06
CA THR A 42 -8.63 4.02 8.07
C THR A 42 -7.32 3.62 8.74
N VAL A 43 -6.46 2.90 8.03
CA VAL A 43 -5.17 2.46 8.58
C VAL A 43 -4.26 3.66 8.88
N GLN A 44 -4.17 4.62 7.95
CA GLN A 44 -3.37 5.82 8.13
C GLN A 44 -3.88 6.65 9.30
N GLY A 45 -5.20 6.88 9.40
CA GLY A 45 -5.78 7.64 10.50
C GLY A 45 -5.47 7.03 11.87
N ALA A 46 -5.50 5.70 12.00
CA ALA A 46 -5.18 5.02 13.25
C ALA A 46 -3.71 5.21 13.63
N LEU A 47 -2.79 5.05 12.66
CA LEU A 47 -1.35 5.23 12.89
C LEU A 47 -1.00 6.66 13.23
N GLU A 48 -1.51 7.64 12.47
CA GLU A 48 -1.24 9.07 12.70
C GLU A 48 -1.82 9.51 14.04
N SER A 49 -3.00 8.99 14.43
CA SER A 49 -3.57 9.21 15.76
C SER A 49 -2.64 8.69 16.88
N ALA A 50 -2.15 7.46 16.73
CA ALA A 50 -1.27 6.86 17.72
C ALA A 50 0.09 7.57 17.80
N LEU A 51 0.65 7.96 16.66
CA LEU A 51 1.88 8.76 16.58
C LEU A 51 1.68 10.14 17.21
N ALA A 52 0.51 10.77 17.01
CA ALA A 52 0.19 12.05 17.59
C ALA A 52 0.12 12.01 19.12
N VAL A 53 -0.38 10.93 19.70
CA VAL A 53 -0.34 10.72 21.16
C VAL A 53 1.10 10.58 21.66
N ILE A 54 1.94 9.82 20.94
CA ILE A 54 3.32 9.54 21.34
C ILE A 54 4.18 10.80 21.27
N TYR A 55 4.14 11.51 20.13
CA TYR A 55 4.98 12.68 19.87
C TYR A 55 4.33 14.00 20.30
N ARG A 56 3.04 13.99 20.67
CA ARG A 56 2.24 15.16 21.07
C ARG A 56 2.24 16.26 20.00
N GLN A 57 2.17 15.84 18.74
CA GLN A 57 2.06 16.69 17.55
C GLN A 57 1.50 15.85 16.40
N THR A 58 0.90 16.49 15.40
CA THR A 58 0.51 15.79 14.17
C THR A 58 1.72 15.23 13.45
N VAL A 59 1.62 13.98 12.99
CA VAL A 59 2.66 13.28 12.22
C VAL A 59 2.05 12.80 10.93
N GLU A 60 2.62 13.22 9.79
CA GLU A 60 2.15 12.79 8.48
C GLU A 60 2.94 11.57 7.98
N LEU A 61 2.22 10.55 7.53
CA LEU A 61 2.83 9.34 6.97
C LEU A 61 2.93 9.39 5.44
N THR A 62 4.08 8.97 4.93
CA THR A 62 4.25 8.58 3.53
C THR A 62 4.31 7.06 3.41
N VAL A 63 3.35 6.48 2.69
CA VAL A 63 3.20 5.02 2.49
C VAL A 63 3.78 4.55 1.17
N ALA A 64 4.27 3.32 1.14
CA ALA A 64 4.76 2.64 -0.04
C ALA A 64 3.70 2.46 -1.13
N GLY A 65 2.49 2.05 -0.76
CA GLY A 65 1.36 1.91 -1.66
C GLY A 65 0.05 2.00 -0.90
N ARG A 66 -0.91 2.76 -1.43
CA ARG A 66 -2.25 2.80 -0.83
C ARG A 66 -2.99 1.51 -1.16
N THR A 67 -3.75 0.99 -0.20
CA THR A 67 -4.65 -0.15 -0.37
C THR A 67 -6.11 0.33 -0.33
N ASP A 68 -6.96 -0.32 -1.14
CA ASP A 68 -8.41 -0.07 -1.16
C ASP A 68 -9.06 -0.61 0.14
N ALA A 69 -10.31 -0.20 0.41
CA ALA A 69 -11.10 -0.77 1.51
C ALA A 69 -11.20 -2.30 1.41
N GLY A 70 -10.98 -2.98 2.53
CA GLY A 70 -10.99 -4.44 2.63
C GLY A 70 -9.74 -5.17 2.10
N VAL A 71 -8.72 -4.47 1.58
CA VAL A 71 -7.45 -5.09 1.17
C VAL A 71 -6.52 -5.23 2.38
N HIS A 72 -5.86 -6.37 2.52
CA HIS A 72 -4.96 -6.66 3.65
C HIS A 72 -3.50 -6.29 3.34
N ALA A 73 -2.64 -6.29 4.36
CA ALA A 73 -1.20 -6.29 4.16
C ALA A 73 -0.44 -7.11 5.20
N SER A 74 0.58 -7.84 4.77
CA SER A 74 1.55 -8.51 5.65
C SER A 74 2.96 -7.91 5.57
N GLY A 75 3.18 -6.98 4.62
CA GLY A 75 4.46 -6.28 4.43
C GLY A 75 4.27 -4.87 3.88
N GLN A 76 3.35 -4.10 4.46
CA GLN A 76 3.22 -2.67 4.15
C GLN A 76 4.36 -1.90 4.81
N VAL A 77 4.79 -0.81 4.15
CA VAL A 77 5.82 0.07 4.68
C VAL A 77 5.34 1.52 4.62
N ALA A 78 5.57 2.25 5.71
CA ALA A 78 5.39 3.69 5.74
C ALA A 78 6.58 4.35 6.44
N HIS A 79 6.73 5.65 6.26
CA HIS A 79 7.70 6.41 7.02
C HIS A 79 7.17 7.80 7.37
N PHE A 80 7.79 8.41 8.37
CA PHE A 80 7.54 9.78 8.79
C PHE A 80 8.85 10.41 9.30
N THR A 81 8.80 11.70 9.60
CA THR A 81 9.93 12.44 10.18
C THR A 81 9.52 13.10 11.48
N VAL A 82 10.42 13.09 12.47
CA VAL A 82 10.27 13.77 13.76
C VAL A 82 11.55 14.53 14.11
N PRO A 83 11.50 15.55 14.99
CA PRO A 83 12.71 16.20 15.47
C PRO A 83 13.68 15.20 16.13
N GLU A 84 14.97 15.32 15.83
CA GLU A 84 16.05 14.48 16.37
C GLU A 84 16.55 14.96 17.74
N VAL A 85 16.24 16.20 18.12
CA VAL A 85 16.64 16.81 19.40
C VAL A 85 15.40 17.26 20.19
N GLY A 86 15.39 16.99 21.50
CA GLY A 86 14.40 17.47 22.46
C GLY A 86 13.87 16.38 23.39
N ASP A 87 13.03 16.77 24.36
CA ASP A 87 12.57 15.89 25.46
C ASP A 87 11.61 14.76 25.04
N ARG A 88 11.33 14.61 23.74
CA ARG A 88 10.30 13.70 23.21
C ARG A 88 10.83 12.69 22.19
N ILE A 89 12.15 12.50 22.16
CA ILE A 89 12.75 11.41 21.38
C ILE A 89 12.26 10.09 21.97
N VAL A 90 11.65 9.26 21.13
CA VAL A 90 11.35 7.88 21.47
C VAL A 90 12.42 7.02 20.84
N PRO A 91 13.20 6.26 21.63
CA PRO A 91 14.17 5.33 21.09
C PRO A 91 13.50 4.41 20.06
N PRO A 92 14.04 4.30 18.83
CA PRO A 92 13.39 3.57 17.73
C PRO A 92 13.04 2.11 18.07
N ASP A 93 13.90 1.46 18.83
CA ASP A 93 13.74 0.10 19.35
C ASP A 93 12.53 -0.04 20.29
N THR A 94 12.16 1.03 20.99
CA THR A 94 10.98 1.06 21.88
C THR A 94 9.71 1.59 21.19
N LEU A 95 9.83 2.16 19.98
CA LEU A 95 8.70 2.81 19.31
C LEU A 95 7.65 1.80 18.88
N ALA A 96 8.02 0.67 18.26
CA ALA A 96 7.05 -0.33 17.81
C ALA A 96 6.16 -0.88 18.94
N PRO A 97 6.70 -1.37 20.09
CA PRO A 97 5.84 -1.84 21.19
C PRO A 97 4.98 -0.73 21.80
N ARG A 98 5.53 0.49 21.94
CA ARG A 98 4.75 1.64 22.42
C ARG A 98 3.61 2.00 21.47
N LEU A 99 3.88 2.02 20.17
CA LEU A 99 2.89 2.27 19.13
C LEU A 99 1.80 1.20 19.14
N GLY A 100 2.14 -0.07 19.34
CA GLY A 100 1.16 -1.15 19.50
C GLY A 100 0.22 -0.94 20.70
N ALA A 101 0.74 -0.52 21.85
CA ALA A 101 -0.09 -0.23 23.03
C ALA A 101 -1.04 0.96 22.79
N VAL A 102 -0.54 2.04 22.19
CA VAL A 102 -1.35 3.23 21.88
C VAL A 102 -2.37 2.94 20.78
N LEU A 103 -2.00 2.17 19.75
CA LEU A 103 -2.92 1.74 18.69
C LEU A 103 -4.11 0.97 19.27
N ARG A 104 -3.91 0.06 20.23
CA ARG A 104 -5.01 -0.61 20.92
C ARG A 104 -5.94 0.37 21.62
N ALA A 105 -5.41 1.40 22.29
CA ALA A 105 -6.22 2.43 22.93
C ALA A 105 -7.01 3.27 21.90
N VAL A 106 -6.38 3.64 20.77
CA VAL A 106 -7.00 4.36 19.65
C VAL A 106 -8.15 3.53 19.06
N LEU A 107 -7.89 2.27 18.71
CA LEU A 107 -8.83 1.39 18.02
C LEU A 107 -9.98 0.93 18.92
N SER A 108 -9.77 0.88 20.25
CA SER A 108 -10.84 0.58 21.21
C SER A 108 -11.65 1.80 21.66
N GLY A 109 -11.28 3.02 21.21
CA GLY A 109 -11.91 4.26 21.67
C GLY A 109 -11.58 4.63 23.12
N ASN A 110 -10.61 3.96 23.75
CA ASN A 110 -10.23 4.16 25.15
C ASN A 110 -9.11 5.21 25.33
N LEU A 111 -8.99 6.14 24.38
CA LEU A 111 -8.09 7.28 24.55
C LEU A 111 -8.64 8.21 25.64
N ALA A 112 -7.79 8.54 26.61
CA ALA A 112 -8.16 9.44 27.71
C ALA A 112 -8.56 10.85 27.24
N SER A 113 -8.13 11.26 26.05
CA SER A 113 -8.52 12.52 25.42
C SER A 113 -8.72 12.32 23.91
N PRO A 114 -9.83 12.82 23.32
CA PRO A 114 -10.06 12.71 21.89
C PRO A 114 -9.03 13.55 21.12
N LEU A 115 -8.47 12.98 20.06
CA LEU A 115 -7.57 13.70 19.18
C LEU A 115 -8.39 14.63 18.25
N PRO A 116 -7.89 15.84 17.94
CA PRO A 116 -8.47 16.68 16.88
C PRO A 116 -8.52 15.88 15.58
N ASP A 117 -9.64 15.96 14.85
CA ASP A 117 -9.85 15.24 13.59
C ASP A 117 -9.73 13.71 13.66
N SER A 118 -9.88 13.12 14.87
CA SER A 118 -9.97 11.67 15.03
C SER A 118 -11.14 11.13 14.20
N PRO A 119 -10.95 10.02 13.45
CA PRO A 119 -12.04 9.41 12.70
C PRO A 119 -13.17 8.98 13.63
N ALA A 120 -14.34 8.72 13.04
CA ALA A 120 -15.44 8.05 13.73
C ALA A 120 -14.94 6.78 14.43
N ALA A 121 -15.65 6.37 15.50
CA ALA A 121 -15.29 5.20 16.28
C ALA A 121 -14.94 4.00 15.38
N TYR A 122 -13.79 3.38 15.65
CA TYR A 122 -13.39 2.17 14.94
C TYR A 122 -14.34 1.02 15.28
N PRO A 123 -14.65 0.13 14.33
CA PRO A 123 -15.50 -1.01 14.64
C PRO A 123 -14.78 -1.97 15.61
N PRO A 124 -15.49 -2.75 16.44
CA PRO A 124 -14.87 -3.60 17.46
C PRO A 124 -13.83 -4.58 16.92
N ASN A 125 -14.02 -5.07 15.69
CA ASN A 125 -13.08 -5.98 15.01
C ASN A 125 -11.84 -5.27 14.44
N ALA A 126 -11.68 -3.96 14.64
CA ALA A 126 -10.45 -3.22 14.31
C ALA A 126 -9.36 -3.39 15.37
N VAL A 127 -9.73 -3.72 16.62
CA VAL A 127 -8.76 -3.96 17.69
C VAL A 127 -7.85 -5.12 17.30
N ASP A 128 -6.54 -4.91 17.38
CA ASP A 128 -5.47 -5.84 16.95
C ASP A 128 -5.48 -6.21 15.45
N ALA A 129 -6.36 -5.63 14.65
CA ALA A 129 -6.35 -5.78 13.18
C ALA A 129 -5.22 -5.00 12.51
N LEU A 130 -4.47 -4.17 13.24
CA LEU A 130 -3.37 -3.36 12.76
C LEU A 130 -2.20 -3.43 13.73
N VAL A 131 -1.03 -3.82 13.21
CA VAL A 131 0.19 -4.03 13.99
C VAL A 131 1.37 -3.36 13.29
N VAL A 132 2.18 -2.66 14.07
CA VAL A 132 3.52 -2.24 13.66
C VAL A 132 4.52 -3.25 14.18
N THR A 133 5.19 -3.96 13.27
CA THR A 133 6.12 -5.03 13.63
C THR A 133 7.51 -4.52 13.94
N THR A 134 7.94 -3.47 13.24
CA THR A 134 9.26 -2.86 13.41
C THR A 134 9.15 -1.35 13.23
N ALA A 135 10.03 -0.63 13.92
CA ALA A 135 10.29 0.78 13.68
C ALA A 135 11.81 0.98 13.68
N MET A 136 12.34 1.63 12.66
CA MET A 136 13.78 1.79 12.50
C MET A 136 14.12 3.16 11.91
N VAL A 137 15.23 3.73 12.36
CA VAL A 137 15.81 4.92 11.73
C VAL A 137 16.32 4.52 10.36
N VAL A 138 16.03 5.36 9.38
CA VAL A 138 16.47 5.20 8.00
C VAL A 138 17.13 6.48 7.52
N PRO A 139 18.01 6.41 6.51
CA PRO A 139 18.62 7.59 5.91
C PRO A 139 17.57 8.60 5.46
N GLU A 140 17.92 9.90 5.44
CA GLU A 140 17.03 10.96 4.97
C GLU A 140 16.55 10.74 3.53
N THR A 141 17.36 10.05 2.71
CA THR A 141 17.09 9.69 1.32
C THR A 141 16.05 8.59 1.15
N PHE A 142 15.68 7.88 2.23
CA PHE A 142 14.64 6.86 2.18
C PHE A 142 13.27 7.50 1.97
N ASP A 143 12.55 7.03 0.96
CA ASP A 143 11.14 7.35 0.76
C ASP A 143 10.37 6.06 0.51
N ALA A 144 9.48 5.70 1.45
CA ALA A 144 8.67 4.49 1.35
C ALA A 144 7.95 4.37 -0.01
N ARG A 145 7.54 5.50 -0.60
CA ARG A 145 6.84 5.52 -1.88
C ARG A 145 7.79 5.54 -3.06
N PHE A 146 8.69 6.52 -3.08
CA PHE A 146 9.47 6.85 -4.27
C PHE A 146 10.78 6.06 -4.37
N SER A 147 11.29 5.50 -3.27
CA SER A 147 12.46 4.63 -3.27
C SER A 147 12.10 3.16 -3.49
N ALA A 148 10.82 2.78 -3.47
CA ALA A 148 10.40 1.40 -3.70
C ALA A 148 10.69 0.93 -5.13
N LEU A 149 11.30 -0.26 -5.23
CA LEU A 149 11.64 -0.94 -6.49
C LEU A 149 10.45 -1.73 -7.03
N ALA A 150 9.74 -2.44 -6.16
CA ALA A 150 8.57 -3.23 -6.52
C ALA A 150 7.62 -3.40 -5.33
N ARG A 151 6.36 -3.70 -5.63
CA ARG A 151 5.38 -4.17 -4.65
C ARG A 151 4.90 -5.55 -5.04
N HIS A 152 4.71 -6.40 -4.04
CA HIS A 152 4.26 -7.78 -4.21
C HIS A 152 2.89 -7.95 -3.62
N TYR A 153 2.00 -8.57 -4.38
CA TYR A 153 0.66 -8.90 -3.96
C TYR A 153 0.42 -10.39 -4.12
N VAL A 154 -0.39 -10.93 -3.23
CA VAL A 154 -0.99 -12.25 -3.37
C VAL A 154 -2.50 -12.08 -3.34
N TYR A 155 -3.17 -12.66 -4.33
CA TYR A 155 -4.62 -12.79 -4.36
C TYR A 155 -5.01 -14.26 -4.13
N ARG A 156 -5.93 -14.53 -3.21
CA ARG A 156 -6.37 -15.91 -2.88
C ARG A 156 -7.77 -16.19 -3.38
N ILE A 157 -7.94 -17.33 -4.04
CA ILE A 157 -9.23 -17.82 -4.55
C ILE A 157 -9.44 -19.25 -4.08
N VAL A 158 -10.63 -19.52 -3.56
CA VAL A 158 -11.15 -20.88 -3.36
C VAL A 158 -12.19 -21.14 -4.44
N ASP A 159 -11.90 -22.01 -5.41
CA ASP A 159 -12.77 -22.27 -6.56
C ASP A 159 -13.47 -23.66 -6.50
N ASP A 160 -13.21 -24.42 -5.44
CA ASP A 160 -14.02 -25.56 -5.03
C ASP A 160 -14.71 -25.24 -3.69
N LEU A 161 -16.00 -24.96 -3.77
CA LEU A 161 -16.78 -24.58 -2.60
C LEU A 161 -17.04 -25.73 -1.62
N ALA A 162 -16.83 -26.99 -2.02
CA ALA A 162 -16.99 -28.14 -1.12
C ALA A 162 -15.87 -28.20 -0.07
N VAL A 163 -14.69 -27.67 -0.39
CA VAL A 163 -13.50 -27.67 0.50
C VAL A 163 -13.27 -26.31 1.16
N ARG A 164 -14.20 -25.36 1.04
CA ARG A 164 -14.04 -24.01 1.59
C ARG A 164 -13.90 -24.03 3.11
N ASN A 165 -12.93 -23.28 3.63
CA ASN A 165 -12.70 -23.14 5.06
C ASN A 165 -13.26 -21.79 5.58
N PRO A 166 -14.24 -21.78 6.51
CA PRO A 166 -14.77 -20.55 7.09
C PRO A 166 -13.71 -19.65 7.76
N LEU A 167 -12.56 -20.20 8.18
CA LEU A 167 -11.44 -19.44 8.75
C LEU A 167 -10.75 -18.54 7.71
N CYS A 168 -10.88 -18.85 6.42
CA CYS A 168 -10.30 -18.02 5.35
C CYS A 168 -11.28 -17.05 4.69
N ARG A 169 -12.54 -16.98 5.17
CA ARG A 169 -13.61 -16.18 4.57
C ARG A 169 -13.28 -14.68 4.42
N ASN A 170 -12.40 -14.17 5.27
CA ASN A 170 -12.01 -12.76 5.26
C ASN A 170 -10.81 -12.48 4.36
N TYR A 171 -10.07 -13.50 3.90
CA TYR A 171 -8.85 -13.30 3.10
C TYR A 171 -8.77 -14.15 1.82
N CYS A 172 -9.86 -14.86 1.47
CA CYS A 172 -9.96 -15.71 0.27
C CYS A 172 -11.28 -15.44 -0.44
N TRP A 173 -11.23 -15.19 -1.75
CA TRP A 173 -12.42 -15.08 -2.57
C TRP A 173 -12.98 -16.47 -2.86
N TRP A 174 -14.17 -16.76 -2.33
CA TRP A 174 -14.91 -17.95 -2.70
C TRP A 174 -15.55 -17.75 -4.07
N TYR A 175 -15.10 -18.54 -5.03
CA TYR A 175 -15.49 -18.48 -6.43
C TYR A 175 -16.33 -19.71 -6.79
N PRO A 176 -17.43 -19.56 -7.53
CA PRO A 176 -18.46 -20.60 -7.62
C PRO A 176 -18.12 -21.78 -8.55
N THR A 177 -17.13 -21.63 -9.42
CA THR A 177 -16.80 -22.63 -10.44
C THR A 177 -15.30 -22.89 -10.50
N PRO A 178 -14.85 -24.12 -10.80
CA PRO A 178 -13.43 -24.39 -11.01
C PRO A 178 -12.80 -23.50 -12.09
N LEU A 179 -11.54 -23.13 -11.88
CA LEU A 179 -10.74 -22.29 -12.78
C LEU A 179 -9.52 -23.06 -13.29
N ASP A 180 -9.25 -22.95 -14.59
CA ASP A 180 -8.04 -23.50 -15.20
C ASP A 180 -6.84 -22.57 -14.97
N ALA A 181 -6.02 -22.90 -13.98
CA ALA A 181 -4.82 -22.16 -13.64
C ALA A 181 -3.76 -22.19 -14.77
N ALA A 182 -3.71 -23.25 -15.57
CA ALA A 182 -2.77 -23.35 -16.69
C ALA A 182 -3.18 -22.39 -17.81
N ALA A 183 -4.47 -22.34 -18.16
CA ALA A 183 -5.00 -21.37 -19.13
C ALA A 183 -4.81 -19.92 -18.65
N MET A 184 -5.02 -19.66 -17.35
CA MET A 184 -4.76 -18.35 -16.73
C MET A 184 -3.28 -17.96 -16.89
N ASN A 185 -2.34 -18.85 -16.59
CA ASN A 185 -0.91 -18.57 -16.72
C ASN A 185 -0.47 -18.38 -18.18
N ALA A 186 -0.94 -19.23 -19.10
CA ALA A 186 -0.63 -19.12 -20.51
C ALA A 186 -1.09 -17.77 -21.08
N SER A 187 -2.28 -17.31 -20.68
CA SER A 187 -2.84 -16.03 -21.14
C SER A 187 -2.23 -14.82 -20.42
N ALA A 188 -1.82 -14.96 -19.15
CA ALA A 188 -1.19 -13.89 -18.37
C ALA A 188 0.14 -13.40 -18.96
N ALA A 189 0.84 -14.24 -19.72
CA ALA A 189 2.15 -13.92 -20.29
C ALA A 189 2.15 -12.65 -21.16
N VAL A 190 1.06 -12.36 -21.88
CA VAL A 190 0.95 -11.16 -22.73
C VAL A 190 0.90 -9.86 -21.92
N LEU A 191 0.57 -9.93 -20.63
CA LEU A 191 0.46 -8.78 -19.73
C LEU A 191 1.80 -8.44 -19.06
N LEU A 192 2.83 -9.29 -19.17
CA LEU A 192 4.14 -9.05 -18.57
C LEU A 192 4.94 -8.00 -19.37
N GLY A 193 5.76 -7.22 -18.66
CA GLY A 193 6.57 -6.14 -19.25
C GLY A 193 5.98 -4.75 -19.00
N GLU A 194 6.52 -3.76 -19.72
CA GLU A 194 6.07 -2.37 -19.64
C GLU A 194 4.90 -2.13 -20.61
N HIS A 195 3.74 -1.76 -20.06
CA HIS A 195 2.52 -1.52 -20.84
C HIS A 195 1.71 -0.37 -20.25
N ASP A 196 0.82 0.20 -21.08
CA ASP A 196 -0.26 1.04 -20.60
C ASP A 196 -1.41 0.16 -20.10
N PHE A 197 -1.63 0.13 -18.78
CA PHE A 197 -2.68 -0.68 -18.17
C PHE A 197 -4.04 0.04 -18.05
N ALA A 198 -4.30 1.10 -18.82
CA ALA A 198 -5.54 1.89 -18.74
C ALA A 198 -6.82 1.04 -18.70
N ALA A 199 -6.90 -0.03 -19.50
CA ALA A 199 -8.02 -0.98 -19.50
C ALA A 199 -8.28 -1.66 -18.15
N PHE A 200 -7.24 -1.82 -17.31
CA PHE A 200 -7.30 -2.49 -16.02
C PHE A 200 -7.37 -1.49 -14.84
N CYS A 201 -7.30 -0.19 -15.10
CA CYS A 201 -7.26 0.84 -14.08
C CYS A 201 -8.63 1.51 -13.90
N LYS A 202 -8.97 1.95 -12.70
CA LYS A 202 -9.97 3.02 -12.53
C LYS A 202 -9.29 4.36 -12.87
N PRO A 203 -9.88 5.22 -13.72
CA PRO A 203 -9.29 6.50 -14.08
C PRO A 203 -8.96 7.34 -12.86
N ARG A 204 -7.83 8.03 -12.92
CA ARG A 204 -7.42 9.01 -11.92
C ARG A 204 -6.71 10.16 -12.61
N GLU A 205 -7.23 11.36 -12.42
CA GLU A 205 -6.68 12.57 -13.01
C GLU A 205 -5.20 12.77 -12.60
N GLY A 206 -4.37 13.14 -13.58
CA GLY A 206 -2.93 13.38 -13.40
C GLY A 206 -2.08 12.15 -13.08
N ALA A 207 -2.61 10.93 -13.22
CA ALA A 207 -1.85 9.70 -12.99
C ALA A 207 -1.64 8.92 -14.29
N THR A 208 -0.39 8.57 -14.59
CA THR A 208 -0.08 7.61 -15.66
C THR A 208 -0.52 6.20 -15.27
N THR A 209 -0.94 5.42 -16.28
CA THR A 209 -1.30 4.00 -16.23
C THR A 209 -0.19 3.09 -16.76
N ILE A 210 0.94 3.65 -17.22
CA ILE A 210 2.10 2.90 -17.69
C ILE A 210 2.82 2.26 -16.51
N ARG A 211 2.92 0.92 -16.49
CA ARG A 211 3.58 0.15 -15.42
C ARG A 211 4.41 -0.98 -16.02
N THR A 212 5.40 -1.45 -15.27
CA THR A 212 6.16 -2.65 -15.60
C THR A 212 5.70 -3.80 -14.72
N LEU A 213 4.87 -4.69 -15.28
CA LEU A 213 4.44 -5.91 -14.61
C LEU A 213 5.54 -6.96 -14.71
N GLN A 214 6.10 -7.34 -13.57
CA GLN A 214 7.29 -8.19 -13.47
C GLN A 214 6.92 -9.66 -13.20
N GLN A 215 5.79 -9.90 -12.54
CA GLN A 215 5.25 -11.23 -12.26
C GLN A 215 3.72 -11.19 -12.27
N LEU A 216 3.11 -12.19 -12.88
CA LEU A 216 1.69 -12.50 -12.81
C LEU A 216 1.54 -14.01 -12.96
N GLU A 217 1.37 -14.71 -11.85
CA GLU A 217 1.45 -16.17 -11.81
C GLU A 217 0.36 -16.74 -10.90
N THR A 218 -0.37 -17.74 -11.40
CA THR A 218 -1.41 -18.48 -10.69
C THR A 218 -0.88 -19.84 -10.28
N LEU A 219 -0.92 -20.13 -8.99
CA LEU A 219 -0.42 -21.37 -8.40
C LEU A 219 -1.53 -22.07 -7.62
N ARG A 220 -1.69 -23.38 -7.82
CA ARG A 220 -2.49 -24.25 -6.94
C ARG A 220 -1.68 -24.52 -5.68
N THR A 221 -2.14 -24.01 -4.54
CA THR A 221 -1.40 -24.10 -3.26
C THR A 221 -1.98 -25.15 -2.31
N ALA A 222 -3.25 -25.51 -2.47
CA ALA A 222 -3.92 -26.60 -1.77
C ALA A 222 -5.12 -27.08 -2.61
N PRO A 223 -5.76 -28.21 -2.28
CA PRO A 223 -7.00 -28.62 -2.93
C PRO A 223 -8.05 -27.50 -2.91
N GLY A 224 -8.58 -27.14 -4.08
CA GLY A 224 -9.56 -26.06 -4.23
C GLY A 224 -9.07 -24.64 -3.96
N MET A 225 -7.78 -24.43 -3.65
CA MET A 225 -7.18 -23.12 -3.37
C MET A 225 -6.12 -22.76 -4.41
N MET A 226 -6.14 -21.51 -4.83
CA MET A 226 -5.07 -20.92 -5.64
C MET A 226 -4.62 -19.56 -5.12
N GLU A 227 -3.35 -19.27 -5.36
CA GLU A 227 -2.75 -17.96 -5.16
C GLU A 227 -2.36 -17.36 -6.51
N ILE A 228 -2.74 -16.11 -6.75
CA ILE A 228 -2.26 -15.30 -7.87
C ILE A 228 -1.23 -14.32 -7.31
N ARG A 229 0.04 -14.53 -7.66
CA ARG A 229 1.18 -13.72 -7.27
C ARG A 229 1.41 -12.63 -8.30
N VAL A 230 1.48 -11.39 -7.84
CA VAL A 230 1.62 -10.22 -8.71
C VAL A 230 2.74 -9.33 -8.20
N ARG A 231 3.69 -9.01 -9.08
CA ARG A 231 4.81 -8.11 -8.78
C ARG A 231 4.93 -7.06 -9.87
N ALA A 232 5.03 -5.80 -9.50
CA ALA A 232 5.28 -4.70 -10.44
C ALA A 232 6.08 -3.59 -9.77
N ASP A 233 6.65 -2.70 -10.60
CA ASP A 233 7.33 -1.49 -10.13
C ASP A 233 6.36 -0.56 -9.36
N ALA A 234 5.15 -0.40 -9.88
CA ALA A 234 4.01 0.23 -9.23
C ALA A 234 2.68 -0.30 -9.80
N PHE A 235 1.58 0.11 -9.20
CA PHE A 235 0.23 -0.25 -9.65
C PHE A 235 -0.64 1.00 -9.79
N CYS A 236 -1.59 0.98 -10.74
CA CYS A 236 -2.66 1.98 -10.81
C CYS A 236 -3.86 1.55 -9.92
N HIS A 237 -4.85 2.43 -9.80
CA HIS A 237 -6.02 2.18 -8.95
C HIS A 237 -6.81 0.94 -9.44
N SER A 238 -7.02 -0.02 -8.53
CA SER A 238 -7.71 -1.30 -8.78
C SER A 238 -7.05 -2.22 -9.83
N MET A 239 -5.79 -1.98 -10.20
CA MET A 239 -5.08 -2.76 -11.23
C MET A 239 -5.07 -4.25 -10.92
N VAL A 240 -4.51 -4.64 -9.77
CA VAL A 240 -4.32 -6.05 -9.39
C VAL A 240 -5.65 -6.79 -9.37
N ARG A 241 -6.69 -6.15 -8.81
CA ARG A 241 -8.04 -6.72 -8.73
C ARG A 241 -8.68 -6.88 -10.12
N SER A 242 -8.39 -5.97 -11.06
CA SER A 242 -8.86 -6.07 -12.44
C SER A 242 -8.10 -7.14 -13.22
N LEU A 243 -6.78 -7.28 -13.01
CA LEU A 243 -5.97 -8.37 -13.57
C LEU A 243 -6.51 -9.73 -13.09
N VAL A 244 -6.72 -9.88 -11.78
CA VAL A 244 -7.32 -11.09 -11.20
C VAL A 244 -8.69 -11.37 -11.80
N GLY A 245 -9.56 -10.36 -11.89
CA GLY A 245 -10.88 -10.50 -12.50
C GLY A 245 -10.80 -10.97 -13.96
N ALA A 246 -9.94 -10.34 -14.78
CA ALA A 246 -9.70 -10.75 -16.16
C ALA A 246 -9.20 -12.20 -16.26
N LEU A 247 -8.28 -12.61 -15.38
CA LEU A 247 -7.81 -14.00 -15.36
C LEU A 247 -8.92 -14.98 -14.95
N THR A 248 -9.86 -14.61 -14.08
CA THR A 248 -11.01 -15.49 -13.78
C THR A 248 -11.94 -15.70 -14.98
N GLU A 249 -12.00 -14.74 -15.92
CA GLU A 249 -12.73 -14.88 -17.19
C GLU A 249 -12.06 -15.86 -18.15
N VAL A 250 -10.73 -15.86 -18.16
CA VAL A 250 -9.91 -16.84 -18.90
C VAL A 250 -10.01 -18.22 -18.26
N GLY A 251 -9.85 -18.32 -16.95
CA GLY A 251 -9.86 -19.60 -16.23
C GLY A 251 -11.19 -20.34 -16.32
N ARG A 252 -12.29 -19.63 -16.62
CA ARG A 252 -13.61 -20.22 -16.91
C ARG A 252 -13.89 -20.42 -18.40
N ALA A 253 -12.88 -20.24 -19.25
CA ALA A 253 -12.95 -20.34 -20.71
C ALA A 253 -13.98 -19.41 -21.39
N LYS A 254 -14.34 -18.28 -20.77
CA LYS A 254 -15.23 -17.28 -21.40
C LYS A 254 -14.48 -16.21 -22.18
N ARG A 255 -13.20 -16.04 -21.90
CA ARG A 255 -12.27 -15.14 -22.59
C ARG A 255 -10.96 -15.89 -22.83
N ASP A 256 -10.12 -15.35 -23.70
CA ASP A 256 -8.86 -15.97 -24.11
C ASP A 256 -7.70 -14.96 -24.11
N THR A 257 -6.53 -15.42 -24.55
CA THR A 257 -5.32 -14.61 -24.66
C THR A 257 -5.50 -13.42 -25.61
N VAL A 258 -6.27 -13.58 -26.69
CA VAL A 258 -6.51 -12.52 -27.68
C VAL A 258 -7.30 -11.39 -27.03
N TRP A 259 -8.34 -11.72 -26.27
CA TRP A 259 -9.11 -10.71 -25.52
C TRP A 259 -8.25 -9.94 -24.51
N LEU A 260 -7.29 -10.60 -23.83
CA LEU A 260 -6.37 -9.92 -22.93
C LEU A 260 -5.40 -8.99 -23.68
N ALA A 261 -4.90 -9.41 -24.84
CA ALA A 261 -4.03 -8.59 -25.67
C ALA A 261 -4.77 -7.36 -26.23
N ASP A 262 -6.01 -7.54 -26.69
CA ASP A 262 -6.88 -6.45 -27.14
C ASP A 262 -7.20 -5.48 -25.99
N ALA A 263 -7.45 -6.01 -24.79
CA ALA A 263 -7.64 -5.20 -23.61
C ALA A 263 -6.38 -4.38 -23.26
N LEU A 264 -5.19 -4.97 -23.34
CA LEU A 264 -3.94 -4.27 -23.09
C LEU A 264 -3.65 -3.18 -24.13
N ALA A 265 -4.05 -3.40 -25.38
CA ALA A 265 -3.94 -2.40 -26.45
C ALA A 265 -4.95 -1.24 -26.28
N ALA A 266 -6.02 -1.44 -25.50
CA ALA A 266 -7.02 -0.41 -25.26
C ALA A 266 -6.50 0.69 -24.32
N LYS A 267 -6.64 1.95 -24.76
CA LYS A 267 -6.18 3.14 -24.03
C LYS A 267 -7.17 3.67 -22.99
N ALA A 268 -8.20 2.89 -22.67
CA ALA A 268 -9.26 3.29 -21.75
C ALA A 268 -9.82 2.08 -21.00
N ARG A 269 -10.40 2.34 -19.82
CA ARG A 269 -11.03 1.32 -18.99
C ARG A 269 -12.09 0.56 -19.77
N ILE A 270 -11.96 -0.76 -19.82
CA ILE A 270 -12.96 -1.68 -20.40
C ILE A 270 -13.94 -2.12 -19.28
N PRO A 271 -15.26 -1.85 -19.42
CA PRO A 271 -16.27 -2.25 -18.44
C PRO A 271 -16.38 -3.76 -18.23
N GLU A 272 -16.11 -4.55 -19.26
CA GLU A 272 -16.20 -6.01 -19.26
C GLU A 272 -15.13 -6.68 -18.38
N ILE A 273 -14.08 -5.95 -17.97
CA ILE A 273 -13.06 -6.46 -17.05
C ILE A 273 -13.60 -6.35 -15.62
N PRO A 274 -13.97 -7.47 -14.99
CA PRO A 274 -14.50 -7.43 -13.63
C PRO A 274 -13.41 -7.02 -12.65
N VAL A 275 -13.80 -6.34 -11.58
CA VAL A 275 -12.89 -6.04 -10.46
C VAL A 275 -13.10 -7.08 -9.38
N ALA A 276 -12.10 -7.92 -9.15
CA ALA A 276 -12.16 -8.93 -8.10
C ALA A 276 -12.43 -8.30 -6.71
N PRO A 277 -13.10 -9.00 -5.78
CA PRO A 277 -13.32 -8.50 -4.41
C PRO A 277 -12.03 -8.11 -3.70
N ALA A 278 -12.08 -7.13 -2.80
CA ALA A 278 -10.90 -6.63 -2.10
C ALA A 278 -10.30 -7.66 -1.13
N LEU A 279 -11.15 -8.42 -0.44
CA LEU A 279 -10.77 -9.38 0.62
C LEU A 279 -9.76 -10.43 0.16
N GLY A 280 -9.75 -10.81 -1.12
CA GLY A 280 -8.78 -11.81 -1.59
C GLY A 280 -7.35 -11.27 -1.67
N LEU A 281 -7.16 -9.95 -1.65
CA LEU A 281 -5.91 -9.28 -1.96
C LEU A 281 -5.11 -8.93 -0.69
N THR A 282 -3.84 -9.31 -0.67
CA THR A 282 -2.87 -8.93 0.37
C THR A 282 -1.63 -8.31 -0.25
N LEU A 283 -1.22 -7.12 0.20
CA LEU A 283 0.14 -6.59 -0.06
C LEU A 283 1.13 -7.35 0.83
N THR A 284 2.00 -8.17 0.23
CA THR A 284 2.86 -9.07 0.97
C THR A 284 4.25 -8.51 1.25
N GLN A 285 4.77 -7.66 0.36
CA GLN A 285 6.13 -7.14 0.45
C GLN A 285 6.32 -5.86 -0.39
N VAL A 286 7.29 -5.03 0.02
CA VAL A 286 7.81 -3.91 -0.77
C VAL A 286 9.33 -4.02 -0.82
N ASP A 287 9.89 -3.96 -2.03
CA ASP A 287 11.33 -4.04 -2.26
C ASP A 287 11.95 -2.64 -2.22
N TYR A 288 13.10 -2.49 -1.58
CA TYR A 288 13.89 -1.26 -1.55
C TYR A 288 15.36 -1.54 -1.88
N PRO A 289 16.07 -0.56 -2.46
CA PRO A 289 17.53 -0.58 -2.53
C PRO A 289 18.16 -0.63 -1.14
N GLN A 290 19.41 -1.09 -1.07
CA GLN A 290 20.13 -1.24 0.20
C GLN A 290 21.03 -0.04 0.51
N THR A 291 21.46 0.70 -0.51
CA THR A 291 22.39 1.82 -0.35
C THR A 291 21.69 3.17 -0.48
N GLU A 292 22.21 4.20 0.22
CA GLU A 292 21.67 5.56 0.15
C GLU A 292 21.71 6.16 -1.26
N THR A 293 22.78 5.90 -2.00
CA THR A 293 22.94 6.37 -3.38
C THR A 293 21.86 5.80 -4.31
N GLU A 294 21.54 4.51 -4.16
CA GLU A 294 20.47 3.87 -4.94
C GLU A 294 19.09 4.35 -4.51
N LEU A 295 18.86 4.58 -3.20
CA LEU A 295 17.62 5.16 -2.69
C LEU A 295 17.33 6.52 -3.33
N LEU A 296 18.35 7.39 -3.38
CA LEU A 296 18.26 8.73 -3.97
C LEU A 296 18.03 8.67 -5.49
N THR A 297 18.80 7.84 -6.21
CA THR A 297 18.66 7.64 -7.66
C THR A 297 17.26 7.15 -8.02
N ARG A 298 16.73 6.20 -7.23
CA ARG A 298 15.39 5.65 -7.44
C ARG A 298 14.30 6.70 -7.20
N GLN A 299 14.46 7.52 -6.16
CA GLN A 299 13.53 8.62 -5.86
C GLN A 299 13.45 9.61 -7.03
N GLN A 300 14.61 10.07 -7.54
CA GLN A 300 14.69 11.01 -8.67
C GLN A 300 14.03 10.44 -9.92
N THR A 301 14.36 9.19 -10.28
CA THR A 301 13.77 8.49 -11.44
C THR A 301 12.25 8.39 -11.32
N THR A 302 11.73 8.03 -10.15
CA THR A 302 10.29 7.83 -9.94
C THR A 302 9.52 9.15 -9.97
N ARG A 303 10.11 10.25 -9.47
CA ARG A 303 9.51 11.58 -9.51
C ARG A 303 9.51 12.17 -10.93
N ALA A 304 10.63 12.08 -11.65
CA ALA A 304 10.74 12.57 -13.03
C ALA A 304 9.69 11.97 -13.98
N ARG A 305 9.40 10.66 -13.84
CA ARG A 305 8.34 9.98 -14.61
C ARG A 305 6.94 10.56 -14.39
N ARG A 306 6.69 11.26 -13.29
CA ARG A 306 5.41 11.94 -13.03
C ARG A 306 5.38 13.35 -13.59
N ASP A 307 6.47 14.08 -13.48
CA ASP A 307 6.53 15.47 -13.95
C ASP A 307 6.43 15.52 -15.49
N CYS A 308 6.98 14.55 -16.20
CA CYS A 308 6.82 14.42 -17.66
C CYS A 308 5.39 14.10 -18.13
N GLY A 309 4.47 13.78 -17.22
CA GLY A 309 3.06 13.44 -17.53
C GLY A 309 2.04 14.52 -17.14
N CYS A 310 2.49 15.71 -16.71
CA CYS A 310 1.63 16.80 -16.30
C CYS A 310 1.85 18.01 -17.23
N PRO A 311 0.85 18.46 -18.03
CA PRO A 311 0.93 19.80 -18.59
C PRO A 311 0.97 20.80 -17.43
N GLU A 312 1.89 21.76 -17.51
CA GLU A 312 2.10 22.79 -16.49
C GLU A 312 0.77 23.39 -16.03
N ARG A 313 0.53 23.35 -14.72
CA ARG A 313 -0.57 24.10 -14.09
C ARG A 313 -0.28 25.59 -14.26
N ARG A 314 -1.07 26.26 -15.11
CA ARG A 314 -1.37 27.69 -14.97
C ARG A 314 -2.53 27.87 -13.99
#